data_AF-A0AB39AT56-F1
#
_entry.id   AF-A0AB39AT56-F1
#
_cell.length_a   1.000
_cell.length_b   1.000
_cell.length_c   1.000
_cell.angle_alpha   90.00
_cell.angle_beta   90.00
_cell.angle_gamma   90.00
#
_symmetry.space_group_name_H-M   'P 1'
#
loop_
_entity.id
_entity.type
_entity.pdbx_description
1 polymer ?
#
loop_
_entity_poly.entity_id
_entity_poly.type
_entity_poly.pdbx_seq_one_letter_code
_entity_poly.pdbx_strand_id
1 'polypeptide(L)'
;MANALVKQTENAQPAPLKAVEGRHIPKGLAEIKALMSDRTRTPGYVFNAVLTAKQRKIVCIAAGLKQRHVEMSFYQFNFQERDAVRKGILALQDIVAAFTEANVLGRENFERTPPKFDVVPHLVEQLKTDSQAH
;
A
#
# COMPACT_ATOMS: atom_id res chain seq x y z
N MET A 1 -70.49 -3.06 -22.85
CA MET A 1 -70.12 -3.34 -24.25
C MET A 1 -68.61 -3.19 -24.40
N ALA A 2 -67.96 -4.26 -24.87
CA ALA A 2 -66.75 -4.35 -25.69
C ALA A 2 -65.45 -3.55 -25.34
N ASN A 3 -64.42 -4.30 -24.89
CA ASN A 3 -63.01 -4.38 -25.36
C ASN A 3 -62.31 -3.08 -25.83
N ALA A 4 -61.10 -2.77 -25.38
CA ALA A 4 -59.93 -3.55 -25.78
C ALA A 4 -58.78 -3.55 -24.75
N LEU A 5 -58.30 -4.77 -24.44
CA LEU A 5 -56.93 -5.03 -24.01
C LEU A 5 -55.96 -4.54 -25.10
N VAL A 6 -54.98 -3.72 -24.72
CA VAL A 6 -53.74 -3.61 -25.47
C VAL A 6 -52.72 -4.51 -24.79
N LYS A 7 -52.54 -5.71 -25.35
CA LYS A 7 -51.33 -6.52 -25.16
C LYS A 7 -50.34 -6.12 -26.24
N GLN A 8 -49.16 -5.63 -25.87
CA GLN A 8 -47.91 -5.96 -26.56
C GLN A 8 -46.78 -6.02 -25.53
N THR A 9 -46.43 -7.27 -25.20
CA THR A 9 -45.10 -7.69 -24.77
C THR A 9 -44.08 -7.38 -25.86
N GLU A 10 -42.86 -6.96 -25.49
CA GLU A 10 -41.59 -7.60 -25.86
C GLU A 10 -40.40 -6.66 -25.70
N ASN A 11 -39.48 -7.05 -24.81
CA ASN A 11 -38.03 -6.89 -24.91
C ASN A 11 -37.51 -5.57 -25.52
N ALA A 12 -37.39 -4.53 -24.71
CA ALA A 12 -36.45 -3.46 -25.01
C ALA A 12 -35.03 -4.04 -24.91
N GLN A 13 -34.45 -4.44 -26.04
CA GLN A 13 -33.03 -4.73 -26.12
C GLN A 13 -32.25 -3.54 -25.55
N PRO A 14 -31.29 -3.74 -24.63
CA PRO A 14 -30.44 -2.66 -24.18
C PRO A 14 -29.74 -2.09 -25.41
N ALA A 15 -29.92 -0.79 -25.66
CA ALA A 15 -29.25 -0.12 -26.75
C ALA A 15 -27.74 -0.39 -26.65
N PRO A 16 -27.07 -0.83 -27.71
CA PRO A 16 -25.65 -1.12 -27.66
C PRO A 16 -24.90 0.15 -27.29
N LEU A 17 -24.23 0.12 -26.13
CA LEU A 17 -23.39 1.23 -25.68
C LEU A 17 -22.18 1.31 -26.63
N LYS A 18 -22.18 2.31 -27.51
CA LYS A 18 -20.97 2.66 -28.26
C LYS A 18 -19.96 3.25 -27.28
N ALA A 19 -18.80 2.63 -27.17
CA ALA A 19 -17.63 3.29 -26.61
C ALA A 19 -17.33 4.50 -27.50
N VAL A 20 -17.60 5.70 -27.00
CA VAL A 20 -17.17 6.94 -27.64
C VAL A 20 -15.67 7.04 -27.40
N GLU A 21 -14.88 6.51 -28.33
CA GLU A 21 -13.45 6.75 -28.37
C GLU A 21 -13.23 8.25 -28.62
N GLY A 22 -12.49 8.89 -27.71
CA GLY A 22 -12.24 10.33 -27.77
C GLY A 22 -13.29 11.18 -27.04
N ARG A 23 -13.58 10.89 -25.77
CA ARG A 23 -14.24 11.89 -24.92
C ARG A 23 -13.31 13.09 -24.74
N HIS A 24 -13.57 14.18 -25.48
CA HIS A 24 -13.05 15.50 -25.14
C HIS A 24 -13.45 15.78 -23.70
N ILE A 25 -12.49 15.77 -22.78
CA ILE A 25 -12.74 16.15 -21.38
C ILE A 25 -13.26 17.59 -21.44
N PRO A 26 -14.50 17.86 -21.02
CA PRO A 26 -15.05 19.21 -21.04
C PRO A 26 -14.09 20.14 -20.31
N LYS A 27 -13.79 21.31 -20.89
CA LYS A 27 -12.78 22.24 -20.40
C LYS A 27 -12.86 22.47 -18.88
N GLY A 28 -14.07 22.64 -18.33
CA GLY A 28 -14.29 22.79 -16.89
C GLY A 28 -13.89 21.55 -16.07
N LEU A 29 -14.13 20.33 -16.55
CA LEU A 29 -13.65 19.10 -15.87
C LEU A 29 -12.13 18.95 -15.98
N ALA A 30 -11.52 19.40 -17.07
CA ALA A 30 -10.06 19.44 -17.19
C ALA A 30 -9.44 20.46 -16.23
N GLU A 31 -10.06 21.63 -16.07
CA GLU A 31 -9.64 22.68 -15.13
C GLU A 31 -9.83 22.24 -13.66
N ILE A 32 -10.97 21.62 -13.32
CA ILE A 32 -11.21 21.06 -11.98
C ILE A 32 -10.19 19.94 -11.69
N LYS A 33 -9.96 19.05 -12.67
CA LYS A 33 -8.95 17.99 -12.54
C LYS A 33 -7.55 18.59 -12.38
N ALA A 34 -7.22 19.67 -13.08
CA ALA A 34 -5.94 20.36 -12.92
C ALA A 34 -5.81 20.97 -11.52
N LEU A 35 -6.84 21.67 -11.01
CA LEU A 35 -6.87 22.23 -9.66
C LEU A 35 -6.75 21.16 -8.56
N MET A 36 -7.31 19.97 -8.77
CA MET A 36 -7.19 18.84 -7.85
C MET A 36 -5.84 18.12 -7.97
N SER A 37 -5.30 18.02 -9.18
CA SER A 37 -4.02 17.36 -9.46
C SER A 37 -2.82 18.19 -9.00
N ASP A 38 -2.97 19.51 -8.87
CA ASP A 38 -1.90 20.41 -8.43
C ASP A 38 -1.54 20.22 -6.93
N ARG A 39 -2.37 19.50 -6.18
CA ARG A 39 -2.04 19.05 -4.83
C ARG A 39 -1.29 17.71 -4.83
N THR A 40 -0.36 17.52 -5.78
CA THR A 40 0.62 16.43 -5.64
C THR A 40 1.41 16.69 -4.35
N ARG A 41 1.05 15.99 -3.29
CA ARG A 41 1.74 16.10 -2.00
C ARG A 41 3.18 15.68 -2.23
N THR A 42 4.12 16.61 -2.11
CA THR A 42 5.54 16.30 -2.24
C THR A 42 5.96 15.33 -1.12
N PRO A 43 6.98 14.49 -1.34
CA PRO A 43 7.51 13.64 -0.27
C PRO A 43 7.86 14.44 0.99
N GLY A 44 8.37 15.67 0.81
CA GLY A 44 8.66 16.59 1.90
C GLY A 44 7.41 17.01 2.67
N TYR A 45 6.30 17.32 1.99
CA TYR A 45 5.03 17.63 2.65
C TYR A 45 4.51 16.43 3.45
N VAL A 46 4.51 15.23 2.87
CA VAL A 46 4.03 14.03 3.57
C VAL A 46 4.90 13.77 4.81
N PHE A 47 6.22 13.78 4.65
CA PHE A 47 7.14 13.50 5.74
C PHE A 47 7.07 14.53 6.87
N ASN A 48 6.98 15.82 6.54
CA ASN A 48 7.00 16.89 7.54
C ASN A 48 5.64 17.18 8.19
N ALA A 49 4.57 17.16 7.40
CA ALA A 49 3.26 17.68 7.82
C ALA A 49 2.18 16.60 7.98
N VAL A 50 2.33 15.43 7.33
CA VAL A 50 1.33 14.35 7.41
C VAL A 50 1.74 13.28 8.41
N LEU A 51 3.02 12.89 8.42
CA LEU A 51 3.50 11.87 9.35
C LEU A 51 3.64 12.43 10.77
N THR A 52 3.10 11.70 11.74
CA THR A 52 3.34 11.95 13.17
C THR A 52 4.81 11.71 13.54
N ALA A 53 5.27 12.27 14.65
CA ALA A 53 6.64 12.06 15.13
C ALA A 53 7.01 10.56 15.26
N LYS A 54 6.08 9.72 15.70
CA LYS A 54 6.28 8.27 15.80
C LYS A 54 6.46 7.62 14.42
N GLN A 55 5.64 7.98 13.45
CA GLN A 55 5.75 7.47 12.07
C GLN A 55 7.06 7.94 11.41
N ARG A 56 7.44 9.20 11.59
CA ARG A 56 8.72 9.73 11.12
C ARG A 56 9.90 8.96 11.70
N LYS A 57 9.84 8.63 13.00
CA LYS A 57 10.86 7.79 13.67
C LYS A 57 10.97 6.41 13.03
N ILE A 58 9.85 5.74 12.76
CA ILE A 58 9.83 4.42 12.09
C ILE A 58 10.48 4.51 10.71
N VAL A 59 10.10 5.49 9.90
CA VAL A 59 10.67 5.70 8.56
C VAL A 59 12.17 5.99 8.63
N CYS A 60 12.62 6.86 9.53
CA CYS A 60 14.05 7.14 9.71
C CYS A 60 14.84 5.89 10.12
N ILE A 61 14.31 5.07 11.04
CA ILE A 61 14.96 3.83 11.47
C ILE A 61 15.05 2.83 10.30
N ALA A 62 13.96 2.63 9.56
CA ALA A 62 13.95 1.77 8.38
C ALA A 62 14.93 2.23 7.29
N ALA A 63 15.17 3.54 7.20
CA ALA A 63 16.14 4.14 6.30
C ALA A 63 17.59 4.13 6.83
N GLY A 64 17.85 3.57 8.02
CA GLY A 64 19.19 3.59 8.65
C GLY A 64 19.64 4.98 9.13
N LEU A 65 18.72 5.93 9.28
CA LEU A 65 19.00 7.30 9.69
C LEU A 65 19.05 7.44 11.21
N LYS A 66 19.91 8.34 11.68
CA LYS A 66 20.07 8.66 13.11
C LYS A 66 18.87 9.43 13.67
N GLN A 67 18.68 9.37 15.00
CA GLN A 67 17.60 10.06 15.72
C GLN A 67 17.47 11.56 15.39
N ARG A 68 18.57 12.26 15.14
CA ARG A 68 18.56 13.69 14.74
C ARG A 68 17.68 13.97 13.51
N HIS A 69 17.59 13.03 12.57
CA HIS A 69 16.81 13.21 11.34
C HIS A 69 15.30 13.17 11.59
N VAL A 70 14.87 12.64 12.74
CA VAL A 70 13.46 12.61 13.16
C VAL A 70 12.94 14.01 13.47
N GLU A 71 13.82 14.93 13.87
CA GLU A 71 13.45 16.31 14.21
C GLU A 71 13.68 17.28 13.05
N MET A 72 14.57 16.93 12.11
CA MET A 72 14.89 17.72 10.92
C MET A 72 13.78 17.68 9.87
N SER A 73 13.61 18.74 9.09
CA SER A 73 12.76 18.75 7.90
C SER A 73 13.34 17.84 6.80
N PHE A 74 12.48 17.19 6.01
CA PHE A 74 12.87 16.39 4.84
C PHE A 74 13.83 17.13 3.88
N TYR A 75 13.67 18.45 3.73
CA TYR A 75 14.52 19.24 2.85
C TYR A 75 15.91 19.54 3.42
N GLN A 76 16.13 19.28 4.71
CA GLN A 76 17.45 19.33 5.34
C GLN A 76 18.25 18.04 5.10
N PHE A 77 17.61 16.98 4.59
CA PHE A 77 18.31 15.76 4.21
C PHE A 77 19.06 15.98 2.90
N ASN A 78 20.23 15.35 2.79
CA ASN A 78 20.96 15.26 1.53
C ASN A 78 20.28 14.25 0.56
N PHE A 79 20.76 14.19 -0.67
CA PHE A 79 20.16 13.32 -1.70
C PHE A 79 20.18 11.83 -1.32
N GLN A 80 21.29 11.34 -0.76
CA GLN A 80 21.42 9.95 -0.34
C GLN A 80 20.47 9.62 0.81
N GLU A 81 20.32 10.52 1.77
CA GLU A 81 19.39 10.37 2.90
C GLU A 81 17.93 10.35 2.42
N ARG A 82 17.56 11.16 1.42
CA ARG A 82 16.22 11.13 0.82
C ARG A 82 15.96 9.83 0.06
N ASP A 83 16.95 9.32 -0.67
CA ASP A 83 16.86 8.02 -1.34
C ASP A 83 16.77 6.86 -0.33
N ALA A 84 17.50 6.94 0.78
CA ALA A 84 17.40 5.99 1.88
C ALA A 84 15.99 6.00 2.50
N VAL A 85 15.38 7.18 2.69
CA VAL A 85 13.97 7.29 3.12
C VAL A 85 13.03 6.60 2.14
N ARG A 86 13.19 6.82 0.83
CA ARG A 86 12.39 6.15 -0.19
C ARG A 86 12.52 4.62 -0.09
N LYS A 87 13.75 4.10 0.00
CA LYS A 87 14.02 2.66 0.14
C LYS A 87 13.44 2.08 1.43
N GLY A 88 13.58 2.79 2.55
CA GLY A 88 13.01 2.39 3.83
C GLY A 88 11.48 2.29 3.80
N ILE A 89 10.81 3.21 3.11
CA ILE A 89 9.34 3.15 2.93
C ILE A 89 8.93 1.91 2.11
N LEU A 90 9.64 1.61 1.03
CA LEU A 90 9.38 0.41 0.23
C LEU A 90 9.60 -0.87 1.03
N ALA A 91 10.70 -0.95 1.79
CA ALA A 91 10.96 -2.11 2.66
C ALA A 91 9.87 -2.31 3.72
N LEU A 92 9.34 -1.23 4.31
CA LEU A 92 8.21 -1.33 5.23
C LEU A 92 6.94 -1.85 4.55
N GLN A 93 6.69 -1.45 3.30
CA GLN A 93 5.58 -1.97 2.51
C GLN A 93 5.75 -3.47 2.24
N ASP A 94 6.95 -3.92 1.88
CA ASP A 94 7.25 -5.33 1.63
C ASP A 94 7.04 -6.18 2.88
N ILE A 95 7.43 -5.68 4.06
CA ILE A 95 7.15 -6.35 5.35
C ILE A 95 5.64 -6.46 5.59
N VAL A 96 4.88 -5.38 5.40
CA VAL A 96 3.43 -5.40 5.57
C VAL A 96 2.78 -6.38 4.59
N ALA A 97 3.24 -6.43 3.33
CA ALA A 97 2.76 -7.36 2.33
C ALA A 97 2.99 -8.82 2.77
N ALA A 98 4.21 -9.17 3.21
CA ALA A 98 4.53 -10.53 3.65
C ALA A 98 3.61 -11.02 4.78
N PHE A 99 3.33 -10.19 5.79
CA PHE A 99 2.42 -10.56 6.88
C PHE A 99 0.95 -10.61 6.44
N THR A 100 0.56 -9.75 5.49
CA THR A 100 -0.79 -9.74 4.93
C THR A 100 -1.05 -10.97 4.08
N GLU A 101 -0.11 -11.34 3.21
CA GLU A 101 -0.17 -12.53 2.35
C GLU A 101 -0.22 -13.83 3.17
N ALA A 102 0.54 -13.88 4.27
CA ALA A 102 0.47 -14.99 5.22
C ALA A 102 -0.83 -15.00 6.07
N ASN A 103 -1.67 -13.97 5.97
CA ASN A 103 -2.90 -13.81 6.76
C ASN A 103 -2.67 -13.90 8.28
N VAL A 104 -1.56 -13.35 8.76
CA VAL A 104 -1.15 -13.44 10.18
C VAL A 104 -1.27 -12.11 10.93
N LEU A 105 -1.76 -11.04 10.29
CA LEU A 105 -1.94 -9.73 10.94
C LEU A 105 -3.09 -9.68 11.97
N GLY A 106 -3.89 -10.75 12.07
CA GLY A 106 -4.94 -10.90 13.09
C GLY A 106 -4.37 -10.88 14.51
N ARG A 107 -5.04 -10.16 15.42
CA ARG A 107 -4.62 -9.97 16.82
C ARG A 107 -4.35 -11.30 17.53
N GLU A 108 -5.20 -12.29 17.27
CA GLU A 108 -5.11 -13.65 17.78
C GLU A 108 -3.79 -14.33 17.45
N ASN A 109 -3.13 -14.00 16.34
CA ASN A 109 -1.86 -14.59 15.96
C ASN A 109 -0.67 -14.02 16.75
N PHE A 110 -0.81 -12.82 17.32
CA PHE A 110 0.20 -12.20 18.18
C PHE A 110 -0.03 -12.47 19.68
N GLU A 111 -1.25 -12.83 20.07
CA GLU A 111 -1.61 -13.18 21.46
C GLU A 111 -1.52 -14.68 21.75
N ARG A 112 -1.42 -15.53 20.71
CA ARG A 112 -1.18 -16.96 20.89
C ARG A 112 0.13 -17.17 21.63
N THR A 113 0.05 -17.78 22.82
CA THR A 113 1.21 -18.41 23.46
C THR A 113 1.87 -19.34 22.45
N PRO A 114 3.22 -19.30 22.30
CA PRO A 114 3.91 -20.14 21.35
C PRO A 114 3.49 -21.59 21.59
N PRO A 115 3.13 -22.34 20.53
CA PRO A 115 2.86 -23.75 20.71
C PRO A 115 4.12 -24.39 21.32
N LYS A 116 3.92 -25.28 22.30
CA LYS A 116 4.99 -26.11 22.87
C LYS A 116 5.43 -27.16 21.82
N PHE A 117 5.95 -26.72 20.68
CA PHE A 117 6.67 -27.61 19.80
C PHE A 117 8.11 -27.60 20.32
N ASP A 118 8.45 -28.65 21.05
CA ASP A 118 9.84 -29.08 21.17
C ASP A 118 10.42 -29.08 19.76
N VAL A 119 11.52 -28.35 19.61
CA VAL A 119 12.33 -28.24 18.40
C VAL A 119 12.24 -29.53 17.60
N VAL A 120 11.63 -29.48 16.42
CA VAL A 120 11.42 -30.69 15.63
C VAL A 120 12.81 -31.23 15.24
N PRO A 121 13.25 -32.41 15.73
CA PRO A 121 14.68 -32.79 15.72
C PRO A 121 15.33 -32.83 14.34
N HIS A 122 14.54 -33.02 13.28
CA HIS A 122 15.04 -33.19 11.92
C HIS A 122 15.56 -31.90 11.26
N LEU A 123 15.19 -30.71 11.76
CA LEU A 123 15.77 -29.44 11.28
C LEU A 123 17.10 -29.11 11.97
N VAL A 124 17.37 -29.68 13.15
CA VAL A 124 18.66 -29.56 13.85
C VAL A 124 19.71 -30.49 13.25
N GLU A 125 19.30 -31.65 12.73
CA GLU A 125 20.21 -32.58 12.05
C GLU A 125 20.76 -32.01 10.73
N GLN A 126 19.93 -31.32 9.92
CA GLN A 126 20.40 -30.69 8.67
C GLN A 126 21.47 -29.62 8.93
N LEU A 127 21.31 -28.80 9.98
CA LEU A 127 22.29 -27.80 10.39
C LEU A 127 23.62 -28.40 10.88
N LYS A 128 23.63 -29.64 11.39
CA LYS A 128 24.85 -30.33 11.81
C LYS A 128 25.59 -30.99 10.66
N THR A 129 24.90 -31.54 9.67
CA THR A 129 25.53 -32.10 8.47
C THR A 129 26.22 -31.03 7.62
N ASP A 130 25.61 -29.85 7.47
CA ASP A 130 26.19 -28.78 6.65
C ASP A 130 27.39 -28.11 7.32
N SER A 131 27.47 -28.12 8.66
CA SER A 131 28.60 -27.59 9.40
C SER A 131 29.79 -28.56 9.53
N GLN A 132 29.64 -29.82 9.10
CA GLN A 132 30.71 -30.83 9.06
C GLN A 132 31.26 -31.07 7.64
N ALA A 133 30.71 -30.41 6.62
CA ALA A 133 31.14 -30.52 5.23
C ALA A 133 32.10 -29.40 4.77
N HIS A 134 32.71 -28.66 5.71
CA HIS A 134 33.74 -27.66 5.45
C HIS A 134 35.01 -27.92 6.26
#